data_AF-A0A3D5MT44-F1
#
_entry.id   AF-A0A3D5MT44-F1
#
_cell.length_a   1.000
_cell.length_b   1.000
_cell.length_c   1.000
_cell.angle_alpha   90.00
_cell.angle_beta   90.00
_cell.angle_gamma   90.00
#
_symmetry.space_group_name_H-M   'P 1'
#
loop_
_entity.id
_entity.type
_entity.pdbx_description
1 polymer ?
#
loop_
_entity_poly.entity_id
_entity_poly.type
_entity_poly.pdbx_seq_one_letter_code
_entity_poly.pdbx_strand_id
1 'polypeptide(L)'
;MGQFFITTLLAVAEMERNMIVERTQAGKAIARQKEGFKEGRPQKYTNKQLDNAISMLSVNGGDKSYNEVAELQGISKSTLIRENNKRKIKEV
;
A
#
# COMPACT_ATOMS: atom_id res chain seq x y z
N MET A 1 -2.73 27.51 -39.91
CA MET A 1 -3.93 26.64 -39.86
C MET A 1 -3.67 25.28 -39.20
N GLY A 2 -2.63 24.52 -39.57
CA GLY A 2 -2.35 23.20 -38.96
C GLY A 2 -2.20 23.19 -37.43
N GLN A 3 -1.46 24.15 -36.87
CA GLN A 3 -1.29 24.29 -35.43
C GLN A 3 -2.62 24.47 -34.68
N PHE A 4 -3.55 25.24 -35.25
CA PHE A 4 -4.87 25.47 -34.65
C PHE A 4 -5.66 24.16 -34.52
N PHE A 5 -5.71 23.36 -35.60
CA PHE A 5 -6.41 22.07 -35.60
C PHE A 5 -5.80 21.07 -34.62
N ILE A 6 -4.47 21.04 -34.51
CA ILE A 6 -3.79 20.15 -33.55
C ILE A 6 -4.15 20.57 -32.12
N THR A 7 -4.06 21.86 -31.80
CA THR A 7 -4.38 22.35 -30.46
C THR A 7 -5.84 22.10 -30.09
N THR A 8 -6.80 22.31 -31.01
CA THR A 8 -8.21 22.05 -30.72
C THR A 8 -8.50 20.56 -30.52
N LEU A 9 -7.91 19.69 -31.34
CA LEU A 9 -8.06 18.24 -31.18
C LEU A 9 -7.43 17.75 -29.86
N LEU A 10 -6.27 18.27 -29.48
CA LEU A 10 -5.64 17.95 -28.19
C LEU A 10 -6.46 18.44 -27.00
N ALA A 11 -7.05 19.63 -27.08
CA ALA A 11 -7.93 20.15 -26.03
C ALA A 11 -9.17 19.28 -25.81
N VAL A 12 -9.78 18.77 -26.90
CA VAL A 12 -10.90 17.83 -26.81
C VAL A 12 -10.45 16.50 -26.19
N ALA A 13 -9.31 15.95 -26.62
CA ALA A 13 -8.77 14.72 -26.06
C ALA A 13 -8.45 14.83 -24.55
N GLU A 14 -7.93 15.97 -24.12
CA GLU A 14 -7.69 16.26 -22.70
C GLU A 14 -9.01 16.35 -21.90
N MET A 15 -10.01 17.05 -22.45
CA MET A 15 -11.33 17.16 -21.82
C MET A 15 -11.98 15.78 -21.60
N GLU A 16 -11.95 14.92 -22.62
CA GLU A 16 -12.51 13.56 -22.52
C GLU A 16 -11.76 12.71 -21.48
N ARG A 17 -10.43 12.80 -21.45
CA ARG A 17 -9.60 12.12 -20.45
C ARG A 17 -9.97 12.59 -19.04
N ASN A 18 -10.11 13.91 -18.84
CA ASN A 18 -10.45 14.48 -17.55
C ASN A 18 -11.84 14.04 -17.09
N MET A 19 -12.82 14.00 -18.00
CA MET A 19 -14.17 13.49 -17.69
C MET A 19 -14.12 12.02 -17.22
N ILE A 20 -13.30 11.17 -17.85
CA ILE A 20 -13.14 9.78 -17.42
C ILE A 20 -12.50 9.70 -16.03
N VAL A 21 -11.45 10.49 -15.79
CA VAL A 21 -10.77 10.54 -14.48
C VAL A 21 -11.75 10.98 -13.40
N GLU A 22 -12.47 12.09 -13.59
CA GLU A 22 -13.44 12.60 -12.63
C GLU A 22 -14.53 11.57 -12.31
N ARG A 23 -15.09 10.92 -13.34
CA ARG A 23 -16.10 9.87 -13.16
C ARG A 23 -15.57 8.69 -12.36
N THR A 24 -14.34 8.24 -12.63
CA THR A 24 -13.73 7.12 -11.87
C THR A 24 -13.40 7.52 -10.44
N GLN A 25 -12.94 8.75 -10.20
CA GLN A 25 -12.68 9.24 -8.85
C GLN A 25 -13.96 9.40 -8.03
N ALA A 26 -15.04 9.90 -8.64
CA ALA A 26 -16.35 9.99 -8.00
C ALA A 26 -16.88 8.60 -7.60
N GLY A 27 -16.82 7.62 -8.51
CA GLY A 27 -17.20 6.23 -8.21
C GLY A 27 -16.33 5.62 -7.10
N LYS A 28 -15.02 5.88 -7.11
CA LYS A 28 -14.08 5.45 -6.08
C LYS A 28 -14.37 6.10 -4.72
N ALA A 29 -14.76 7.37 -4.70
CA ALA A 29 -15.14 8.08 -3.48
C ALA A 29 -16.39 7.47 -2.83
N ILE A 30 -17.38 7.07 -3.63
CA ILE A 30 -18.55 6.33 -3.16
C ILE A 30 -18.15 4.96 -2.62
N ALA A 31 -17.30 4.22 -3.34
CA ALA A 31 -16.83 2.90 -2.90
C ALA A 31 -16.07 2.96 -1.56
N ARG A 32 -15.32 4.04 -1.30
CA ARG A 32 -14.61 4.28 -0.03
C ARG A 32 -15.53 4.40 1.18
N GLN A 33 -16.79 4.80 0.99
CA GLN A 33 -17.76 4.92 2.08
C GLN A 33 -18.33 3.56 2.51
N LYS A 34 -18.18 2.52 1.69
CA LYS A 34 -18.69 1.18 2.00
C LYS A 34 -17.91 0.55 3.15
N GLU A 35 -18.63 -0.04 4.11
CA GLU A 35 -18.00 -0.78 5.20
C GLU A 35 -17.10 -1.91 4.68
N GLY A 36 -15.90 -2.02 5.27
CA GLY A 36 -14.91 -3.01 4.89
C GLY A 36 -14.14 -2.68 3.61
N PHE A 37 -14.37 -1.54 2.96
CA PHE A 37 -13.54 -1.11 1.83
C PHE A 37 -12.09 -0.89 2.29
N LYS A 38 -11.16 -1.53 1.59
CA LYS A 38 -9.71 -1.37 1.79
C LYS A 38 -9.08 -1.01 0.46
N GLU A 39 -8.31 0.07 0.46
CA GLU A 39 -7.59 0.53 -0.71
C GLU A 39 -6.16 0.00 -0.74
N GLY A 40 -5.60 -0.12 -1.93
CA GLY A 40 -4.21 -0.55 -2.14
C GLY A 40 -4.04 -2.06 -2.16
N ARG A 41 -2.78 -2.50 -2.06
CA ARG A 41 -2.42 -3.91 -2.15
C ARG A 41 -2.89 -4.65 -0.89
N PRO A 42 -3.60 -5.79 -1.01
CA PRO A 42 -3.92 -6.65 0.12
C PRO A 42 -2.67 -7.07 0.87
N GLN A 43 -2.77 -7.15 2.21
CA GLN A 43 -1.67 -7.62 3.04
C GLN A 43 -1.37 -9.08 2.72
N LYS A 44 -0.13 -9.38 2.36
CA LYS A 44 0.31 -10.73 2.00
C LYS A 44 0.36 -11.67 3.22
N TYR A 45 0.73 -11.12 4.38
CA TYR A 45 0.94 -11.89 5.59
C TYR A 45 -0.18 -11.63 6.60
N THR A 46 -0.59 -12.68 7.29
CA THR A 46 -1.59 -12.60 8.37
C THR A 46 -0.97 -11.97 9.62
N ASN A 47 -1.82 -11.39 10.48
CA ASN A 47 -1.37 -10.83 11.77
C ASN A 47 -0.63 -11.89 12.60
N LYS A 48 -1.14 -13.12 12.66
CA LYS A 48 -0.51 -14.23 13.40
C LYS A 48 0.90 -14.56 12.90
N GLN A 49 1.12 -14.55 11.58
CA GLN A 49 2.46 -14.77 11.02
C GLN A 49 3.42 -13.65 11.40
N LEU A 50 2.94 -12.40 11.37
CA LEU A 50 3.73 -11.25 11.77
C LEU A 50 4.01 -11.23 13.27
N ASP A 51 3.04 -11.60 14.10
CA ASP A 51 3.18 -11.73 15.56
C ASP A 51 4.26 -12.75 15.90
N ASN A 52 4.19 -13.94 15.29
CA ASN A 52 5.18 -14.97 15.47
C ASN A 52 6.57 -14.47 15.06
N ALA A 53 6.71 -13.92 13.86
CA ALA A 53 7.99 -13.42 13.36
C ALA A 53 8.59 -12.30 14.23
N ILE A 54 7.75 -11.39 14.75
CA ILE A 54 8.20 -10.26 15.57
C ILE A 54 8.58 -10.70 16.99
N SER A 55 7.90 -11.70 17.56
CA SER A 55 8.27 -12.28 18.85
C SER A 55 9.62 -12.99 18.85
N MET A 56 10.04 -13.52 17.69
CA MET A 56 11.33 -14.18 17.54
C MET A 56 12.52 -13.21 17.52
N LEU A 57 12.28 -11.91 17.30
CA LEU A 57 13.34 -10.91 17.16
C LEU A 57 14.00 -10.61 18.51
N SER A 58 15.32 -10.57 18.54
CA SER A 58 16.10 -10.26 19.75
C SER A 58 15.77 -8.90 20.36
N VAL A 59 15.47 -7.91 19.51
CA VAL A 59 15.08 -6.56 19.93
C VAL A 59 13.78 -6.54 20.76
N ASN A 60 12.96 -7.57 20.63
CA ASN A 60 11.66 -7.70 21.30
C ASN A 60 11.65 -8.79 22.37
N GLY A 61 12.83 -9.26 22.81
CA GLY A 61 12.97 -10.30 23.85
C GLY A 61 13.08 -11.74 23.33
N GLY A 62 13.20 -11.94 22.02
CA GLY A 62 13.53 -13.25 21.43
C GLY A 62 15.04 -13.49 21.30
N ASP A 63 15.42 -14.48 20.48
CA ASP A 63 16.82 -14.92 20.35
C ASP A 63 17.41 -14.72 18.95
N LYS A 64 16.60 -14.33 17.94
CA LYS A 64 17.01 -14.35 16.53
C LYS A 64 17.17 -12.95 15.94
N SER A 65 18.12 -12.81 15.01
CA SER A 65 18.33 -11.60 14.23
C SER A 65 17.30 -11.46 13.10
N TYR A 66 17.18 -10.25 12.54
CA TYR A 66 16.28 -9.99 11.42
C TYR A 66 16.55 -10.83 10.16
N ASN A 67 17.82 -11.19 9.91
CA ASN A 67 18.17 -11.99 8.74
C ASN A 67 17.73 -13.45 8.94
N GLU A 68 17.97 -14.01 10.12
CA GLU A 68 17.58 -15.38 10.45
C GLU A 68 16.06 -15.55 10.46
N VAL A 69 15.32 -14.60 11.05
CA VAL A 69 13.86 -14.63 11.02
C VAL A 69 13.32 -14.52 9.58
N ALA A 70 13.97 -13.71 8.73
CA ALA A 70 13.57 -13.56 7.35
C ALA A 70 13.73 -14.86 6.55
N GLU A 71 14.83 -15.58 6.75
CA GLU A 71 15.08 -16.89 6.15
C GLU A 71 14.11 -17.96 6.66
N LEU A 72 13.88 -18.00 7.98
CA LEU A 72 13.01 -19.00 8.61
C LEU A 72 11.53 -18.84 8.26
N GLN A 73 11.03 -17.60 8.19
CA GLN A 73 9.61 -17.31 7.98
C GLN A 73 9.25 -16.94 6.53
N GLY A 74 10.24 -16.78 5.65
CA GLY A 74 10.01 -16.35 4.27
C GLY A 74 9.42 -14.93 4.16
N ILE A 75 9.69 -14.09 5.18
CA ILE A 75 9.25 -12.69 5.25
C ILE A 75 10.47 -11.81 4.99
N SER A 76 10.33 -10.81 4.13
CA SER A 76 11.46 -9.91 3.87
C SER A 76 11.89 -9.16 5.14
N LYS A 77 13.19 -8.98 5.31
CA LYS A 77 13.77 -8.13 6.38
C LYS A 77 13.09 -6.76 6.47
N SER A 78 12.85 -6.13 5.32
CA SER A 78 12.16 -4.83 5.24
C SER A 78 10.73 -4.87 5.79
N THR A 79 10.02 -5.98 5.61
CA THR A 79 8.67 -6.18 6.16
C THR A 79 8.74 -6.30 7.68
N LEU A 80 9.70 -7.05 8.21
CA LEU A 80 9.90 -7.18 9.67
C LEU A 80 10.22 -5.84 10.32
N ILE A 81 11.16 -5.08 9.75
CA ILE A 81 11.54 -3.75 10.28
C ILE A 81 10.35 -2.79 10.24
N ARG A 82 9.62 -2.73 9.11
CA ARG A 82 8.45 -1.86 8.96
C ARG A 82 7.37 -2.16 9.99
N GLU A 83 7.05 -3.44 10.18
CA GLU A 83 6.03 -3.83 11.17
C GLU A 83 6.52 -3.61 12.61
N ASN A 84 7.80 -3.84 12.91
CA ASN A 84 8.36 -3.54 14.23
C ASN A 84 8.28 -2.05 14.57
N ASN A 85 8.68 -1.17 13.64
CA ASN A 85 8.59 0.28 13.82
C ASN A 85 7.14 0.74 13.98
N LYS A 86 6.22 0.17 13.20
CA LYS A 86 4.78 0.45 13.31
C LYS A 86 4.23 0.09 14.69
N ARG A 87 4.68 -1.02 15.30
CA ARG A 87 4.27 -1.42 16.66
C ARG A 87 4.83 -0.47 17.71
N LYS A 88 6.13 -0.13 17.63
CA LYS A 88 6.75 0.83 18.55
C LYS A 88 6.05 2.18 18.57
N ILE A 89 5.65 2.70 17.40
CA ILE A 89 4.91 3.97 17.30
C ILE A 89 3.51 3.86 17.92
N LYS A 90 2.88 2.68 17.91
CA LYS A 90 1.54 2.47 18.46
C LYS A 90 1.55 2.28 19.99
N GLU A 91 2.70 1.91 20.56
CA GLU A 91 2.90 1.72 22.00
C GLU A 91 3.28 3.03 22.72
N VAL A 92 3.66 4.07 21.96
CA VAL A 92 3.86 5.45 22.44
C VAL A 92 2.54 6.21 22.35
#